data_AF-A0A9D0DRT4-F1
#
_entry.id   AF-A0A9D0DRT4-F1
#
_cell.length_a   1.000
_cell.length_b   1.000
_cell.length_c   1.000
_cell.angle_alpha   90.00
_cell.angle_beta   90.00
_cell.angle_gamma   90.00
#
_symmetry.space_group_name_H-M   'P 1'
#
loop_
_entity.id
_entity.type
_entity.pdbx_description
1 polymer ?
#
loop_
_entity_poly.entity_id
_entity_poly.type
_entity_poly.pdbx_seq_one_letter_code
_entity_poly.pdbx_strand_id
1 'polypeptide(L)'
;MKQILICFLTILIGCTSNQIKTKDELANLHFIDVDTFDQNLSKSMSIGNDTITVSMIGKVSVNKIPERLGKWLSVINAKMGKVDFKSTTPPKPINERNTGSLAVTAVLGLLPSTYDFLKDKFFYSSAEKYDAILYYQADTGLLEKVIFVKK
;
A
#
# COMPACT_ATOMS: atom_id res chain seq x y z
N MET A 1 34.28 17.60 -57.02
CA MET A 1 34.98 16.38 -56.55
C MET A 1 34.75 16.23 -55.05
N LYS A 2 34.27 15.06 -54.60
CA LYS A 2 34.60 14.35 -53.33
C LYS A 2 34.40 15.10 -51.98
N GLN A 3 33.75 14.63 -50.91
CA GLN A 3 33.00 13.44 -50.47
C GLN A 3 32.13 13.92 -49.27
N ILE A 4 30.85 13.55 -49.16
CA ILE A 4 30.29 12.55 -48.22
C ILE A 4 30.94 12.56 -46.82
N LEU A 5 30.19 13.05 -45.81
CA LEU A 5 30.13 12.40 -44.50
C LEU A 5 28.79 12.72 -43.82
N ILE A 6 27.80 11.88 -44.11
CA ILE A 6 26.49 11.87 -43.44
C ILE A 6 26.65 10.99 -42.20
N CYS A 7 26.78 11.60 -41.02
CA CYS A 7 26.63 10.91 -39.74
C CYS A 7 25.14 10.76 -39.44
N PHE A 8 24.55 9.63 -39.86
CA PHE A 8 23.23 9.20 -39.43
C PHE A 8 23.33 8.78 -37.95
N LEU A 9 23.11 9.73 -37.04
CA LEU A 9 23.01 9.46 -35.60
C LEU A 9 21.62 8.87 -35.34
N THR A 10 21.51 7.55 -35.39
CA THR A 10 20.30 6.81 -35.01
C THR A 10 20.12 6.92 -33.50
N ILE A 11 19.29 7.86 -33.07
CA ILE A 11 18.77 7.93 -31.70
C ILE A 11 17.77 6.77 -31.55
N LEU A 12 18.22 5.68 -30.94
CA LEU A 12 17.35 4.64 -30.41
C LEU A 12 16.51 5.27 -29.28
N ILE A 13 15.36 5.84 -29.64
CA ILE A 13 14.29 6.13 -28.69
C ILE A 13 13.72 4.77 -28.28
N GLY A 14 14.38 4.15 -27.31
CA GLY A 14 13.80 3.04 -26.57
C GLY A 14 12.62 3.58 -25.78
N CYS A 15 11.43 3.53 -26.36
CA CYS A 15 10.20 3.63 -25.58
C CYS A 15 10.19 2.44 -24.64
N THR A 16 10.55 2.68 -23.37
CA THR A 16 10.23 1.76 -22.30
C THR A 16 8.73 1.50 -22.40
N SER A 17 8.34 0.24 -22.57
CA SER A 17 6.94 -0.14 -22.64
C SER A 17 6.35 0.06 -21.25
N ASN A 18 5.81 1.26 -20.99
CA ASN A 18 5.02 1.51 -19.80
C ASN A 18 3.74 0.70 -19.96
N GLN A 19 3.70 -0.50 -19.37
CA GLN A 19 2.47 -1.27 -19.29
C GLN A 19 1.43 -0.44 -18.54
N ILE A 20 0.47 0.09 -19.28
CA ILE A 20 -0.63 0.86 -18.72
C ILE A 20 -1.55 -0.14 -18.02
N LYS A 21 -1.37 -0.32 -16.71
CA LYS A 21 -2.35 -1.05 -15.90
C LYS A 21 -3.72 -0.39 -16.05
N THR A 22 -4.72 -1.21 -16.32
CA THR A 22 -6.13 -0.82 -16.37
C THR A 22 -6.62 -0.36 -15.00
N LYS A 23 -7.77 0.34 -14.97
CA LYS A 23 -8.39 0.79 -13.72
C LYS A 23 -8.68 -0.36 -12.76
N ASP A 24 -9.14 -1.50 -13.30
CA ASP A 24 -9.48 -2.71 -12.54
C ASP A 24 -8.24 -3.39 -11.95
N GLU A 25 -7.16 -3.52 -12.72
CA GLU A 25 -5.86 -4.01 -12.23
C GLU A 25 -5.25 -3.09 -11.16
N LEU A 26 -5.57 -1.80 -11.17
CA LEU A 26 -5.16 -0.87 -10.13
C LEU A 26 -6.07 -0.94 -8.90
N ALA A 27 -7.31 -1.41 -9.02
CA ALA A 27 -8.21 -1.65 -7.89
C ALA A 27 -7.82 -2.91 -7.10
N ASN A 28 -7.12 -3.86 -7.71
CA ASN A 28 -6.69 -5.12 -7.10
C ASN A 28 -5.17 -5.26 -7.17
N LEU A 29 -4.49 -4.89 -6.08
CA LEU A 29 -3.04 -4.90 -5.98
C LEU A 29 -2.55 -6.03 -5.07
N HIS A 30 -1.28 -6.36 -5.24
CA HIS A 30 -0.56 -7.22 -4.33
C HIS A 30 0.50 -6.41 -3.59
N PHE A 31 0.62 -6.64 -2.28
CA PHE A 31 1.69 -6.04 -1.50
C PHE A 31 3.02 -6.73 -1.81
N ILE A 32 4.00 -5.91 -2.18
CA ILE A 32 5.41 -6.26 -2.33
C ILE A 32 6.18 -5.05 -1.79
N ASP A 33 7.23 -5.27 -1.00
CA ASP A 33 8.00 -4.18 -0.38
C ASP A 33 9.03 -3.58 -1.35
N VAL A 34 8.53 -2.95 -2.42
CA VAL A 34 9.32 -2.32 -3.48
C VAL A 34 8.62 -1.05 -3.97
N ASP A 35 9.35 -0.15 -4.64
CA ASP A 35 8.81 1.16 -5.05
C ASP A 35 7.67 1.07 -6.07
N THR A 36 7.62 0.01 -6.87
CA THR A 36 6.52 -0.21 -7.82
C THR A 36 5.18 -0.43 -7.14
N PHE A 37 5.16 -0.92 -5.88
CA PHE A 37 3.94 -0.99 -5.08
C PHE A 37 3.39 0.42 -4.80
N ASP A 38 4.25 1.32 -4.31
CA ASP A 38 3.85 2.70 -3.97
C ASP A 38 3.34 3.45 -5.19
N GLN A 39 3.99 3.29 -6.35
CA GLN A 39 3.55 3.88 -7.60
C GLN A 39 2.16 3.39 -8.02
N ASN A 40 1.91 2.07 -7.93
CA ASN A 40 0.62 1.49 -8.28
C ASN A 40 -0.50 1.93 -7.33
N LEU A 41 -0.22 1.96 -6.02
CA LEU A 41 -1.19 2.39 -5.01
C LEU A 41 -1.51 3.88 -5.16
N SER A 42 -0.48 4.72 -5.29
CA SER A 42 -0.64 6.16 -5.56
C SER A 42 -1.46 6.42 -6.81
N LYS A 43 -1.18 5.70 -7.91
CA LYS A 43 -1.92 5.82 -9.17
C LYS A 43 -3.38 5.38 -9.02
N SER A 44 -3.63 4.27 -8.33
CA SER A 44 -4.98 3.76 -8.08
C SER A 44 -5.84 4.77 -7.30
N MET A 45 -5.28 5.34 -6.23
CA MET A 45 -5.93 6.39 -5.43
C MET A 45 -6.12 7.68 -6.22
N SER A 46 -5.15 8.06 -7.05
CA SER A 46 -5.20 9.29 -7.86
C SER A 46 -6.24 9.23 -8.98
N ILE A 47 -6.43 8.06 -9.59
CA ILE A 47 -7.53 7.80 -10.55
C ILE A 47 -8.88 7.72 -9.81
N GLY A 48 -8.88 7.62 -8.49
CA GLY A 48 -10.06 7.73 -7.65
C GLY A 48 -10.89 6.46 -7.60
N ASN A 49 -10.24 5.28 -7.61
CA ASN A 49 -10.90 4.00 -7.34
C ASN A 49 -11.61 4.05 -5.98
N ASP A 50 -12.90 3.69 -5.94
CA ASP A 50 -13.72 3.79 -4.72
C ASP A 50 -13.29 2.76 -3.66
N THR A 51 -12.81 1.60 -4.11
CA THR A 51 -12.26 0.54 -3.27
C THR A 51 -10.99 0.01 -3.90
N ILE A 52 -9.93 -0.12 -3.11
CA ILE A 52 -8.64 -0.67 -3.53
C ILE A 52 -8.31 -1.81 -2.57
N THR A 53 -8.22 -3.03 -3.11
CA THR A 53 -7.84 -4.22 -2.34
C THR A 53 -6.35 -4.47 -2.54
N VAL A 54 -5.60 -4.56 -1.44
CA VAL A 54 -4.19 -4.94 -1.43
C VAL A 54 -4.03 -6.27 -0.73
N SER A 55 -3.77 -7.33 -1.48
CA SER A 55 -3.58 -8.69 -0.95
C SER A 55 -2.12 -8.95 -0.57
N MET A 56 -1.89 -9.60 0.57
CA MET A 56 -0.54 -10.00 1.00
C MET A 56 -0.13 -11.29 0.28
N ILE A 57 0.98 -11.26 -0.47
CA ILE A 57 1.56 -12.48 -1.09
C ILE A 57 2.39 -13.28 -0.06
N GLY A 58 3.02 -12.58 0.89
CA GLY A 58 3.86 -13.19 1.92
C GLY A 58 3.23 -13.20 3.32
N LYS A 59 3.90 -13.86 4.26
CA LYS A 59 3.51 -13.86 5.67
C LYS A 59 3.83 -12.50 6.30
N VAL A 60 2.85 -11.61 6.32
CA VAL A 60 2.91 -10.33 7.02
C VAL A 60 2.15 -10.46 8.33
N SER A 61 2.73 -10.05 9.45
CA SER A 61 2.02 -10.06 10.74
C SER A 61 1.42 -8.68 11.01
N VAL A 62 0.22 -8.64 11.59
CA VAL A 62 -0.41 -7.41 12.07
C VAL A 62 0.45 -6.71 13.14
N ASN A 63 1.27 -7.45 13.88
CA ASN A 63 2.17 -6.91 14.90
C ASN A 63 3.46 -6.32 14.31
N LYS A 64 3.75 -6.62 13.03
CA LYS A 64 4.97 -6.20 12.33
C LYS A 64 4.60 -5.76 10.91
N ILE A 65 3.83 -4.67 10.86
CA ILE A 65 3.46 -4.03 9.59
C ILE A 65 4.75 -3.53 8.90
N PRO A 66 4.97 -3.87 7.62
CA PRO A 66 6.11 -3.36 6.86
C PRO A 66 6.10 -1.83 6.82
N GLU A 67 7.28 -1.21 6.95
CA GLU A 67 7.41 0.24 7.06
C GLU A 67 6.72 0.97 5.89
N ARG A 68 6.86 0.44 4.66
CA ARG A 68 6.22 0.97 3.45
C ARG A 68 4.70 1.03 3.57
N LEU A 69 4.06 -0.06 4.04
CA LEU A 69 2.61 -0.08 4.27
C LEU A 69 2.24 0.84 5.44
N GLY A 70 3.04 0.85 6.50
CA GLY A 70 2.86 1.72 7.66
C GLY A 70 2.85 3.21 7.29
N LYS A 71 3.68 3.62 6.33
CA LYS A 71 3.70 4.98 5.78
C LYS A 71 2.35 5.38 5.16
N TRP A 72 1.74 4.54 4.33
CA TRP A 72 0.41 4.80 3.77
C TRP A 72 -0.67 4.95 4.85
N LEU A 73 -0.68 4.03 5.82
CA LEU A 73 -1.63 4.05 6.94
C LEU A 73 -1.44 5.26 7.85
N SER A 74 -0.20 5.71 8.04
CA SER A 74 0.13 6.88 8.86
C SER A 74 -0.47 8.16 8.28
N VAL A 75 -0.47 8.33 6.95
CA VAL A 75 -1.07 9.50 6.29
C VAL A 75 -2.59 9.49 6.45
N ILE A 76 -3.22 8.33 6.30
CA ILE A 76 -4.67 8.15 6.54
C ILE A 76 -5.01 8.59 7.97
N ASN A 77 -4.31 8.03 8.96
CA ASN A 77 -4.55 8.33 10.37
C ASN A 77 -4.29 9.82 10.70
N ALA A 78 -3.20 10.40 10.18
CA ALA A 78 -2.85 11.81 10.42
C ALA A 78 -3.82 12.81 9.78
N LYS A 79 -4.56 12.40 8.75
CA LYS A 79 -5.59 13.22 8.08
C LYS A 79 -7.01 12.82 8.47
N MET A 80 -7.18 12.35 9.70
CA MET A 80 -8.46 11.97 10.30
C MET A 80 -9.21 10.87 9.52
N GLY A 81 -8.50 10.09 8.69
CA GLY A 81 -9.04 8.86 8.12
C GLY A 81 -9.02 7.73 9.15
N LYS A 82 -9.93 6.78 8.97
CA LYS A 82 -10.08 5.63 9.87
C LYS A 82 -9.14 4.51 9.43
N VAL A 83 -8.40 3.96 10.39
CA VAL A 83 -7.63 2.71 10.20
C VAL A 83 -8.19 1.65 11.13
N ASP A 84 -9.02 0.77 10.57
CA ASP A 84 -9.70 -0.31 11.27
C ASP A 84 -8.99 -1.65 11.09
N PHE A 85 -9.26 -2.59 11.99
CA PHE A 85 -8.82 -3.97 11.89
C PHE A 85 -10.02 -4.91 12.03
N LYS A 86 -10.11 -5.90 11.14
CA LYS A 86 -11.16 -6.91 11.15
C LYS A 86 -10.54 -8.28 11.09
N SER A 87 -11.01 -9.20 11.93
CA SER A 87 -10.58 -10.59 11.80
C SER A 87 -11.38 -11.33 10.73
N THR A 88 -10.70 -12.20 9.98
CA THR A 88 -11.31 -13.11 9.01
C THR A 88 -11.63 -14.48 9.58
N THR A 89 -11.12 -14.79 10.77
CA THR A 89 -11.39 -16.05 11.48
C THR A 89 -12.09 -15.79 12.81
N PRO A 90 -13.00 -16.68 13.27
CA PRO A 90 -13.65 -16.51 14.55
C PRO A 90 -12.62 -16.55 15.69
N PRO A 91 -12.77 -15.72 16.73
CA PRO A 91 -11.86 -15.72 17.86
C PRO A 91 -11.90 -17.09 18.57
N LYS A 92 -10.74 -17.68 18.84
CA LYS A 92 -10.66 -18.89 19.67
C LYS A 92 -11.13 -18.59 21.11
N PRO A 93 -11.77 -19.55 21.79
CA PRO A 93 -12.20 -19.40 23.18
C PRO A 93 -11.02 -19.05 24.10
N ILE A 94 -11.31 -18.26 25.12
CA ILE A 94 -10.42 -17.41 25.94
C ILE A 94 -9.53 -18.21 26.93
N ASN A 95 -9.19 -19.45 26.58
CA ASN A 95 -8.51 -20.40 27.47
C ASN A 95 -7.00 -20.45 27.18
N GLU A 96 -6.58 -19.90 26.04
CA GLU A 96 -5.20 -19.79 25.59
C GLU A 96 -4.95 -18.30 25.33
N ARG A 97 -3.81 -17.77 25.76
CA ARG A 97 -3.47 -16.33 25.68
C ARG A 97 -3.73 -15.78 24.27
N ASN A 98 -4.88 -15.15 24.08
CA ASN A 98 -5.27 -14.52 22.82
C ASN A 98 -4.52 -13.20 22.68
N THR A 99 -3.34 -13.26 22.06
CA THR A 99 -2.52 -12.09 21.70
C THR A 99 -3.14 -11.27 20.55
N GLY A 100 -4.23 -11.75 19.92
CA GLY A 100 -4.81 -11.16 18.70
C GLY A 100 -5.69 -9.93 18.89
N SER A 101 -6.45 -9.82 20.00
CA SER A 101 -7.39 -8.70 20.22
C SER A 101 -6.79 -7.53 20.98
N LEU A 102 -5.83 -7.78 21.88
CA LEU A 102 -5.15 -6.74 22.66
C LEU A 102 -4.02 -6.03 21.87
N ALA A 103 -3.58 -6.59 20.74
CA ALA A 103 -2.51 -6.01 19.94
C ALA A 103 -2.96 -4.89 19.00
N VAL A 104 -4.23 -4.86 18.60
CA VAL A 104 -4.72 -3.98 17.52
C VAL A 104 -4.53 -2.49 17.85
N THR A 105 -4.88 -2.06 19.07
CA THR A 105 -4.71 -0.66 19.50
C THR A 105 -3.23 -0.27 19.62
N ALA A 106 -2.38 -1.22 20.05
CA ALA A 106 -0.94 -1.00 20.14
C ALA A 106 -0.29 -0.82 18.77
N VAL A 107 -0.76 -1.55 17.75
CA VAL A 107 -0.23 -1.52 16.38
C VAL A 107 -0.39 -0.14 15.72
N LEU A 108 -1.48 0.58 15.96
CA LEU A 108 -1.63 1.96 15.47
C LEU A 108 -0.57 2.90 16.05
N GLY A 109 -0.14 2.66 17.30
CA GLY A 109 0.96 3.40 17.94
C GLY A 109 2.35 3.06 17.41
N LEU A 110 2.49 1.98 16.63
CA LEU A 110 3.74 1.57 15.98
C LEU A 110 3.87 2.10 14.55
N LEU A 111 2.87 2.80 14.03
CA LEU A 111 2.98 3.44 12.72
C LEU A 111 4.06 4.53 12.77
N PRO A 112 4.86 4.69 11.69
CA PRO A 112 5.86 5.75 11.62
C PRO A 112 5.22 7.11 11.88
N SER A 113 5.81 7.93 12.75
CA SER A 113 5.32 9.29 13.01
C SER A 113 5.45 10.14 11.74
N THR A 114 4.35 10.76 11.31
CA THR A 114 4.22 11.44 10.02
C THR A 114 5.04 12.74 9.87
N TYR A 115 5.70 13.21 10.94
CA TYR A 115 6.29 14.56 10.98
C TYR A 115 7.48 14.74 10.01
N ASP A 116 8.33 13.72 9.84
CA ASP A 116 9.44 13.76 8.88
C ASP A 116 8.99 13.42 7.44
N PHE A 117 7.87 12.72 7.31
CA PHE A 117 7.38 12.14 6.06
C PHE A 117 6.55 13.11 5.20
N LEU A 118 6.00 14.16 5.81
CA LEU A 118 5.33 15.25 5.09
C LEU A 118 6.26 16.04 4.15
N LYS A 119 7.57 15.76 4.14
CA LYS A 119 8.52 16.32 3.16
C LYS A 119 8.58 15.51 1.86
N ASP A 120 8.32 14.20 1.87
CA ASP A 120 8.30 13.31 0.68
C ASP A 120 6.93 13.34 -0.05
N LYS A 121 6.39 14.55 -0.18
CA LYS A 121 4.96 14.88 -0.25
C LYS A 121 4.18 14.42 -1.50
N PHE A 122 4.83 13.85 -2.51
CA PHE A 122 4.14 13.58 -3.77
C PHE A 122 3.33 12.27 -3.77
N PHE A 123 3.94 11.15 -3.37
CA PHE A 123 3.34 9.83 -3.60
C PHE A 123 2.18 9.50 -2.66
N TYR A 124 2.26 9.93 -1.40
CA TYR A 124 1.36 9.49 -0.33
C TYR A 124 0.15 10.41 -0.11
N SER A 125 0.15 11.61 -0.70
CA SER A 125 -0.92 12.61 -0.55
C SER A 125 -2.30 12.11 -1.03
N SER A 126 -2.34 11.16 -1.95
CA SER A 126 -3.60 10.58 -2.42
C SER A 126 -4.32 9.76 -1.33
N ALA A 127 -3.59 9.30 -0.31
CA ALA A 127 -4.14 8.50 0.79
C ALA A 127 -5.04 9.31 1.73
N GLU A 128 -4.91 10.63 1.77
CA GLU A 128 -5.67 11.50 2.68
C GLU A 128 -7.20 11.38 2.48
N LYS A 129 -7.62 10.97 1.28
CA LYS A 129 -9.02 10.80 0.86
C LYS A 129 -9.58 9.40 1.13
N TYR A 130 -8.83 8.55 1.83
CA TYR A 130 -9.18 7.16 2.04
C TYR A 130 -9.20 6.80 3.52
N ASP A 131 -10.02 5.83 3.86
CA ASP A 131 -9.95 5.02 5.07
C ASP A 131 -9.30 3.67 4.74
N ALA A 132 -8.84 2.94 5.75
CA ALA A 132 -8.22 1.62 5.60
C ALA A 132 -8.82 0.59 6.56
N ILE A 133 -8.99 -0.64 6.07
CA ILE A 133 -9.40 -1.80 6.87
C ILE A 133 -8.38 -2.92 6.67
N LEU A 134 -7.70 -3.30 7.74
CA LEU A 134 -6.73 -4.39 7.78
C LEU A 134 -7.43 -5.69 8.17
N TYR A 135 -7.41 -6.68 7.27
CA TYR A 135 -7.98 -7.99 7.51
C TYR A 135 -6.90 -8.97 7.94
N TYR A 136 -7.09 -9.61 9.09
CA TYR A 136 -6.11 -10.52 9.66
C TYR A 136 -6.73 -11.79 10.24
N GLN A 137 -5.94 -12.86 10.31
CA GLN A 137 -6.31 -14.11 10.96
C GLN A 137 -6.14 -13.97 12.48
N ALA A 138 -7.20 -14.18 13.28
CA ALA A 138 -7.15 -13.98 14.73
C ALA A 138 -6.21 -14.96 15.45
N ASP A 139 -6.06 -16.16 14.90
CA ASP A 139 -5.25 -17.25 15.45
C ASP A 139 -3.75 -17.06 15.20
N THR A 140 -3.37 -16.61 14.01
CA THR A 140 -1.95 -16.44 13.63
C THR A 140 -1.47 -14.99 13.69
N GLY A 141 -2.38 -14.02 13.72
CA GLY A 141 -2.08 -12.61 13.56
C GLY A 141 -1.55 -12.25 12.17
N LEU A 142 -1.73 -13.13 11.16
CA LEU A 142 -1.31 -12.87 9.80
C LEU A 142 -2.27 -11.92 9.10
N LEU A 143 -1.72 -10.87 8.51
CA LEU A 143 -2.41 -9.92 7.65
C LEU A 143 -2.66 -10.59 6.29
N GLU A 144 -3.92 -10.63 5.87
CA GLU A 144 -4.33 -11.21 4.58
C GLU A 144 -4.47 -10.14 3.50
N LYS A 145 -5.08 -9.02 3.86
CA LYS A 145 -5.27 -7.88 2.95
C LYS A 145 -5.49 -6.57 3.69
N VAL A 146 -5.28 -5.49 2.97
CA VAL A 146 -5.71 -4.14 3.35
C VAL A 146 -6.71 -3.65 2.31
N ILE A 147 -7.85 -3.14 2.75
CA ILE A 147 -8.82 -2.51 1.87
C ILE A 147 -8.79 -1.01 2.13
N PHE A 148 -8.49 -0.22 1.10
CA PHE A 148 -8.64 1.23 1.13
C PHE A 148 -10.01 1.60 0.55
N VAL A 149 -10.76 2.42 1.29
CA VAL A 149 -12.11 2.87 0.91
C VAL A 149 -12.10 4.38 0.80
N LYS A 150 -12.57 4.92 -0.32
CA LYS A 150 -12.63 6.37 -0.52
C LYS A 150 -13.70 6.99 0.40
N LYS A 151 -13.38 8.14 1.00
CA LYS A 151 -14.27 8.94 1.86
C LYS A 151 -15.35 9.68 1.06
#